data_AF-A0A7W0WZE5-F1
#
_entry.id   AF-A0A7W0WZE5-F1
#
_cell.length_a   1.000
_cell.length_b   1.000
_cell.length_c   1.000
_cell.angle_alpha   90.00
_cell.angle_beta   90.00
_cell.angle_gamma   90.00
#
_symmetry.space_group_name_H-M   'P 1'
#
loop_
_entity.id
_entity.type
_entity.pdbx_description
1 polymer ?
#
loop_
_entity_poly.entity_id
_entity_poly.type
_entity_poly.pdbx_seq_one_letter_code
_entity_poly.pdbx_strand_id
1 'polypeptide(L)'
;MTTLSTAGWVVHDVGLATAIGGSLFGKAALEPALDEISSPKERDRVSADAWRRYSWVQLASHVAFAAPWFIGRSLRSGREVSARAGTLTRAKDIMMGVSLVTGVACHFLGRKLGKNIDRGEGPADGQKESRVLERVVATLGSINTLTNVGILGTTAVLAMEGTKSVKGAKSAKKLP
;
A
#
# COMPACT_ATOMS: atom_id res chain seq x y z
N MET A 1 -6.70 -24.68 9.49
CA MET A 1 -6.99 -23.37 8.87
C MET A 1 -7.38 -22.44 10.00
N THR A 2 -6.46 -21.59 10.48
CA THR A 2 -6.85 -20.54 11.42
C THR A 2 -7.60 -19.49 10.63
N THR A 3 -8.92 -19.45 10.85
CA THR A 3 -9.83 -18.49 10.25
C THR A 3 -9.47 -17.12 10.82
N LEU A 4 -8.74 -16.31 10.05
CA LEU A 4 -8.94 -14.86 10.16
C LEU A 4 -10.45 -14.66 10.05
N SER A 5 -11.05 -14.01 11.05
CA SER A 5 -12.50 -13.76 11.02
C SER A 5 -12.84 -13.06 9.70
N THR A 6 -14.07 -13.25 9.20
CA THR A 6 -14.55 -12.54 8.00
C THR A 6 -14.28 -11.04 8.10
N ALA A 7 -14.38 -10.47 9.32
CA ALA A 7 -14.02 -9.09 9.59
C ALA A 7 -12.54 -8.77 9.31
N GLY A 8 -11.59 -9.63 9.70
CA GLY A 8 -10.17 -9.43 9.42
C GLY A 8 -9.85 -9.43 7.92
N TRP A 9 -10.55 -10.25 7.12
CA TRP A 9 -10.46 -10.21 5.66
C TRP A 9 -11.00 -8.92 5.07
N VAL A 10 -12.18 -8.48 5.51
CA VAL A 10 -12.78 -7.23 5.04
C VAL A 10 -11.89 -6.04 5.38
N VAL A 11 -11.38 -5.98 6.61
CA VAL A 11 -10.46 -4.90 7.04
C VAL A 11 -9.20 -4.90 6.18
N HIS A 12 -8.66 -6.08 5.85
CA HIS A 12 -7.51 -6.19 4.97
C HIS A 12 -7.80 -5.64 3.58
N ASP A 13 -8.90 -6.07 2.96
CA ASP A 13 -9.22 -5.72 1.58
C ASP A 13 -9.61 -4.24 1.43
N VAL A 14 -10.37 -3.70 2.40
CA VAL A 14 -10.71 -2.27 2.44
C VAL A 14 -9.46 -1.43 2.66
N GLY A 15 -8.56 -1.83 3.55
CA GLY A 15 -7.28 -1.16 3.78
C GLY A 15 -6.42 -1.12 2.51
N LEU A 16 -6.32 -2.26 1.81
CA LEU A 16 -5.54 -2.35 0.58
C LEU A 16 -6.16 -1.56 -0.57
N ALA A 17 -7.49 -1.65 -0.73
CA ALA A 17 -8.23 -0.88 -1.73
C ALA A 17 -8.09 0.63 -1.50
N THR A 18 -8.17 1.07 -0.24
CA THR A 18 -7.96 2.49 0.13
C THR A 18 -6.54 2.94 -0.17
N ALA A 19 -5.54 2.09 0.11
CA ALA A 19 -4.14 2.41 -0.15
C ALA A 19 -3.84 2.57 -1.65
N ILE A 20 -4.37 1.66 -2.47
CA ILE A 20 -4.23 1.70 -3.94
C ILE A 20 -5.04 2.86 -4.51
N GLY A 21 -6.31 2.97 -4.12
CA GLY A 21 -7.24 3.96 -4.66
C GLY A 21 -6.81 5.40 -4.40
N GLY A 22 -6.36 5.71 -3.18
CA GLY A 22 -5.84 7.04 -2.86
C GLY A 22 -4.61 7.41 -3.67
N SER A 23 -3.67 6.48 -3.81
CA SER A 23 -2.45 6.70 -4.60
C SER A 23 -2.76 6.87 -6.09
N LEU A 24 -3.68 6.07 -6.62
CA LEU A 24 -4.11 6.16 -8.02
C LEU A 24 -4.88 7.46 -8.29
N PHE A 25 -5.80 7.85 -7.40
CA PHE A 25 -6.50 9.13 -7.49
C PHE A 25 -5.51 10.31 -7.44
N GLY A 26 -4.54 10.25 -6.52
CA GLY A 26 -3.47 11.23 -6.39
C GLY A 26 -2.76 11.49 -7.72
N LYS A 27 -2.37 10.42 -8.42
CA LYS A 27 -1.62 10.52 -9.68
C LYS A 27 -2.47 10.76 -10.92
N ALA A 28 -3.64 10.14 -10.98
CA ALA A 28 -4.47 10.13 -12.18
C ALA A 28 -5.44 11.30 -12.26
N ALA A 29 -5.80 11.90 -11.11
CA ALA A 29 -6.80 12.96 -11.05
C ALA A 29 -6.30 14.20 -10.32
N LEU A 30 -5.72 14.05 -9.11
CA LEU A 30 -5.28 15.21 -8.33
C LEU A 30 -4.08 15.92 -8.97
N GLU A 31 -3.00 15.20 -9.29
CA GLU A 31 -1.81 15.77 -9.92
C GLU A 31 -2.12 16.51 -11.24
N PRO A 32 -2.91 15.95 -12.18
CA PRO A 32 -3.33 16.69 -13.37
C PRO A 32 -4.22 17.89 -13.07
N ALA A 33 -5.18 17.78 -12.14
CA ALA A 33 -6.05 18.90 -11.80
C ALA A 33 -5.30 20.10 -11.19
N LEU A 34 -4.13 19.85 -10.60
CA LEU A 34 -3.25 20.89 -10.07
C LEU A 34 -2.59 21.73 -11.17
N ASP A 35 -2.50 21.26 -12.40
CA ASP A 35 -1.92 22.02 -13.51
C ASP A 35 -2.78 23.21 -13.97
N GLU A 36 -4.05 23.25 -13.57
CA GLU A 36 -4.93 24.41 -13.73
C GLU A 36 -4.49 25.60 -12.85
N ILE A 37 -3.65 25.37 -11.84
CA ILE A 37 -3.10 26.42 -10.97
C ILE A 37 -1.85 27.01 -11.62
N SER A 38 -1.96 28.23 -12.14
CA SER A 38 -0.86 28.89 -12.87
C SER A 38 0.35 29.21 -12.00
N SER A 39 0.15 29.47 -10.70
CA SER A 39 1.23 29.77 -9.76
C SER A 39 1.88 28.48 -9.24
N PRO A 40 3.17 28.22 -9.54
CA PRO A 40 3.83 26.99 -9.09
C PRO A 40 3.89 26.88 -7.56
N LYS A 41 4.04 28.01 -6.85
CA LYS A 41 4.05 28.02 -5.37
C LYS A 41 2.69 27.68 -4.79
N GLU A 42 1.62 28.18 -5.41
CA GLU A 42 0.26 27.85 -4.99
C GLU A 42 -0.05 26.38 -5.27
N ARG A 43 0.38 25.87 -6.43
CA ARG A 43 0.26 24.46 -6.80
C ARG A 43 0.95 23.55 -5.78
N ASP A 44 2.20 23.84 -5.43
CA ASP A 44 2.96 23.10 -4.41
C ASP A 44 2.23 23.12 -3.05
N ARG A 45 1.72 24.30 -2.65
CA ARG A 45 1.00 24.47 -1.39
C ARG A 45 -0.30 23.66 -1.35
N VAL A 46 -1.11 23.72 -2.42
CA VAL A 46 -2.38 22.97 -2.51
C VAL A 46 -2.10 21.47 -2.53
N SER A 47 -1.11 21.02 -3.30
CA SER A 47 -0.68 19.62 -3.34
C SER A 47 -0.26 19.14 -1.95
N ALA A 48 0.64 19.87 -1.28
CA ALA A 48 1.13 19.52 0.04
C ALA A 48 0.01 19.48 1.08
N ASP A 49 -0.94 20.41 1.03
CA ASP A 49 -2.07 20.43 1.95
C ASP A 49 -3.04 19.25 1.70
N ALA A 50 -3.35 18.94 0.44
CA ALA A 50 -4.18 17.81 0.07
C ALA A 50 -3.57 16.49 0.59
N TRP A 51 -2.29 16.26 0.29
CA TRP A 51 -1.58 15.06 0.76
C TRP A 51 -1.42 15.02 2.28
N ARG A 52 -1.21 16.17 2.94
CA ARG A 52 -1.16 16.25 4.41
C ARG A 52 -2.48 15.81 5.04
N ARG A 53 -3.62 16.25 4.50
CA ARG A 53 -4.95 15.83 4.97
C ARG A 53 -5.21 14.35 4.72
N TYR A 54 -4.81 13.84 3.56
CA TYR A 54 -4.96 12.41 3.22
C TYR A 54 -4.00 11.48 3.97
N SER A 55 -2.90 12.02 4.51
CA SER A 55 -1.81 11.23 5.09
C SER A 55 -2.24 10.29 6.23
N TRP A 56 -3.24 10.69 7.04
CA TRP A 56 -3.75 9.83 8.11
C TRP A 56 -4.56 8.66 7.54
N VAL A 57 -5.38 8.91 6.50
CA VAL A 57 -6.17 7.88 5.81
C VAL A 57 -5.23 6.85 5.19
N GLN A 58 -4.17 7.33 4.53
CA GLN A 58 -3.14 6.48 3.96
C GLN A 58 -2.40 5.65 5.02
N LEU A 59 -2.11 6.20 6.19
CA LEU A 59 -1.46 5.46 7.27
C LEU A 59 -2.41 4.40 7.86
N ALA A 60 -3.66 4.79 8.13
CA ALA A 60 -4.69 3.90 8.62
C ALA A 60 -4.94 2.74 7.66
N SER A 61 -4.92 2.99 6.34
CA SER A 61 -5.09 1.97 5.33
C SER A 61 -3.96 0.93 5.35
N HIS A 62 -2.71 1.37 5.55
CA HIS A 62 -1.55 0.48 5.71
C HIS A 62 -1.67 -0.39 6.96
N VAL A 63 -2.08 0.19 8.10
CA VAL A 63 -2.34 -0.58 9.32
C VAL A 63 -3.48 -1.59 9.10
N ALA A 64 -4.56 -1.16 8.45
CA ALA A 64 -5.73 -1.99 8.19
C ALA A 64 -5.40 -3.23 7.33
N PHE A 65 -4.58 -3.11 6.29
CA PHE A 65 -4.18 -4.30 5.53
C PHE A 65 -3.04 -5.09 6.17
N ALA A 66 -2.12 -4.44 6.90
CA ALA A 66 -0.99 -5.12 7.51
C ALA A 66 -1.35 -5.93 8.75
N ALA A 67 -2.12 -5.36 9.67
CA ALA A 67 -2.37 -5.99 10.96
C ALA A 67 -3.06 -7.37 10.82
N PRO A 68 -4.15 -7.53 10.04
CA PRO A 68 -4.77 -8.85 9.87
C PRO A 68 -3.82 -9.87 9.24
N TRP A 69 -3.00 -9.45 8.26
CA TRP A 69 -2.03 -10.34 7.63
C TRP A 69 -1.01 -10.88 8.63
N PHE A 70 -0.35 -10.00 9.38
CA PHE A 70 0.70 -10.41 10.32
C PHE A 70 0.15 -11.16 11.53
N ILE A 71 -1.03 -10.79 12.03
CA ILE A 71 -1.71 -11.57 13.08
C ILE A 71 -2.06 -12.97 12.56
N GLY A 72 -2.64 -13.08 11.36
CA GLY A 72 -2.91 -14.38 10.74
C GLY A 72 -1.65 -15.19 10.44
N ARG A 73 -0.50 -14.53 10.27
CA ARG A 73 0.80 -15.16 10.03
C ARG A 73 1.41 -15.71 11.31
N SER A 74 1.27 -15.02 12.45
CA SER A 74 1.79 -15.45 13.76
C SER A 74 0.97 -16.58 14.38
N LEU A 75 -0.35 -16.60 14.13
CA LEU A 75 -1.26 -17.64 14.63
C LEU A 75 -1.21 -18.94 13.82
N ARG A 76 -0.38 -19.02 12.78
CA ARG A 76 -0.29 -20.20 11.90
C ARG A 76 0.77 -21.16 12.44
N SER A 77 0.35 -22.29 13.00
CA SER A 77 1.24 -23.43 13.31
C SER A 77 1.09 -24.50 12.21
N GLY A 78 2.18 -24.81 11.50
CA GLY A 78 2.21 -25.87 10.49
C GLY A 78 2.95 -25.52 9.19
N ARG A 79 3.22 -26.57 8.38
CA ARG A 79 3.82 -26.44 7.04
C ARG A 79 2.78 -25.93 6.05
N GLU A 80 3.22 -25.09 5.11
CA GLU A 80 2.37 -24.57 4.03
C GLU A 80 1.80 -25.70 3.17
N VAL A 81 0.59 -25.51 2.65
CA VAL A 81 -0.20 -26.53 1.92
C VAL A 81 0.53 -27.05 0.67
N SER A 82 1.42 -26.24 0.11
CA SER A 82 2.32 -26.62 -0.99
C SER A 82 3.59 -25.77 -0.98
N ALA A 83 4.64 -26.23 -1.68
CA ALA A 83 5.86 -25.43 -1.88
C ALA A 83 5.57 -24.09 -2.57
N ARG A 84 4.61 -24.08 -3.51
CA ARG A 84 4.15 -22.88 -4.22
C ARG A 84 3.45 -21.89 -3.28
N ALA A 85 2.54 -22.38 -2.43
CA ALA A 85 1.88 -21.56 -1.41
C ALA A 85 2.91 -20.95 -0.45
N GLY A 86 3.93 -21.71 -0.03
CA GLY A 86 4.99 -21.20 0.81
C GLY A 86 5.89 -20.15 0.14
N THR A 87 6.10 -20.22 -1.16
CA THR A 87 6.81 -19.16 -1.92
C THR A 87 5.96 -17.91 -2.07
N LEU A 88 4.66 -18.06 -2.38
CA LEU A 88 3.73 -16.93 -2.49
C LEU A 88 3.52 -16.21 -1.16
N THR A 89 3.42 -16.93 -0.05
CA THR A 89 3.34 -16.34 1.30
C THR A 89 4.60 -15.52 1.60
N ARG A 90 5.80 -16.05 1.33
CA ARG A 90 7.06 -15.31 1.51
C ARG A 90 7.16 -14.09 0.61
N ALA A 91 6.72 -14.21 -0.65
CA ALA A 91 6.66 -13.07 -1.56
C ALA A 91 5.72 -11.98 -1.03
N LYS A 92 4.53 -12.35 -0.54
CA LYS A 92 3.61 -11.41 0.12
C LYS A 92 4.25 -10.78 1.35
N ASP A 93 4.92 -11.54 2.21
CA ASP A 93 5.62 -11.00 3.39
C ASP A 93 6.65 -9.91 3.00
N ILE A 94 7.46 -10.17 1.97
CA ILE A 94 8.43 -9.19 1.45
C ILE A 94 7.71 -7.94 0.93
N MET A 95 6.67 -8.12 0.10
CA MET A 95 5.91 -6.99 -0.44
C MET A 95 5.23 -6.17 0.66
N MET A 96 4.68 -6.82 1.68
CA MET A 96 4.09 -6.13 2.83
C MET A 96 5.14 -5.28 3.55
N GLY A 97 6.34 -5.83 3.77
CA GLY A 97 7.47 -5.08 4.35
C GLY A 97 7.87 -3.88 3.49
N VAL A 98 8.06 -4.09 2.19
CA VAL A 98 8.40 -3.01 1.23
C VAL A 98 7.33 -1.92 1.23
N SER A 99 6.05 -2.31 1.19
CA SER A 99 4.94 -1.36 1.22
C SER A 99 4.95 -0.55 2.52
N LEU A 100 5.04 -1.19 3.68
CA LEU A 100 5.07 -0.45 4.95
C LEU A 100 6.25 0.52 5.05
N VAL A 101 7.45 0.08 4.68
CA VAL A 101 8.66 0.93 4.70
C VAL A 101 8.49 2.12 3.77
N THR A 102 8.08 1.89 2.52
CA THR A 102 7.91 2.95 1.52
C THR A 102 6.77 3.91 1.88
N GLY A 103 5.65 3.40 2.39
CA GLY A 103 4.50 4.21 2.80
C GLY A 103 4.82 5.09 4.01
N VAL A 104 5.50 4.54 5.02
CA VAL A 104 5.97 5.32 6.18
C VAL A 104 7.01 6.36 5.75
N ALA A 105 7.97 5.98 4.89
CA ALA A 105 8.96 6.92 4.36
C ALA A 105 8.29 8.08 3.59
N CYS A 106 7.35 7.79 2.69
CA CYS A 106 6.55 8.80 1.98
C CYS A 106 5.86 9.76 2.96
N HIS A 107 5.27 9.24 4.05
CA HIS A 107 4.60 10.07 5.04
C HIS A 107 5.54 11.06 5.73
N PHE A 108 6.71 10.62 6.20
CA PHE A 108 7.67 11.51 6.88
C PHE A 108 8.35 12.48 5.91
N LEU A 109 8.77 11.99 4.74
CA LEU A 109 9.42 12.82 3.71
C LEU A 109 8.45 13.84 3.12
N GLY A 110 7.18 13.46 2.88
CA GLY A 110 6.13 14.37 2.43
C GLY A 110 5.81 15.45 3.46
N ARG A 111 5.80 15.11 4.77
CA ARG A 111 5.67 16.13 5.83
C ARG A 111 6.86 17.08 5.87
N LYS A 112 8.09 16.59 5.67
CA LYS A 112 9.28 17.45 5.57
C LYS A 112 9.15 18.38 4.36
N LEU A 113 8.74 17.86 3.21
CA LEU A 113 8.52 18.65 2.00
C LEU A 113 7.45 19.73 2.20
N GLY A 114 6.32 19.39 2.81
CA GLY A 114 5.27 20.35 3.13
C GLY A 114 5.75 21.48 4.04
N LYS A 115 6.59 21.17 5.04
CA LYS A 115 7.22 22.20 5.90
C LYS A 115 8.17 23.11 5.12
N ASN A 116 8.93 22.57 4.17
CA ASN A 116 9.79 23.38 3.30
C ASN A 116 8.93 24.33 2.44
N ILE A 117 7.82 23.84 1.88
CA ILE A 117 6.88 24.66 1.10
C ILE A 117 6.28 25.78 1.97
N ASP A 118 5.83 25.46 3.19
CA ASP A 118 5.28 26.46 4.14
C ASP A 118 6.32 27.54 4.52
N ARG A 119 7.62 27.25 4.41
CA ARG A 119 8.72 28.18 4.67
C ARG A 119 9.18 28.97 3.44
N GLY A 120 8.58 28.76 2.27
CA GLY A 120 9.08 29.34 1.00
C GLY A 120 10.41 28.73 0.56
N GLU A 121 10.68 27.50 0.97
CA GLU A 121 11.84 26.70 0.58
C GLU A 121 11.41 25.51 -0.30
N GLY A 122 10.27 25.61 -0.99
CA GLY A 122 9.68 24.54 -1.78
C GLY A 122 10.40 24.27 -3.11
N PRO A 123 9.99 23.23 -3.85
CA PRO A 123 10.46 22.97 -5.20
C PRO A 123 10.28 24.17 -6.15
N ALA A 124 9.12 24.83 -6.10
CA ALA A 124 8.81 26.04 -6.84
C ALA A 124 9.69 27.24 -6.49
N ASP A 125 10.26 27.29 -5.28
CA ASP A 125 11.19 28.34 -4.84
C ASP A 125 12.61 28.15 -5.39
N GLY A 126 12.85 27.11 -6.19
CA GLY A 126 14.15 26.87 -6.77
C GLY A 126 15.10 26.07 -5.88
N GLN A 127 14.62 25.54 -4.75
CA GLN A 127 15.48 24.84 -3.80
C GLN A 127 15.83 23.42 -4.26
N LYS A 128 17.13 23.13 -4.36
CA LYS A 128 17.63 21.82 -4.83
C LYS A 128 17.22 20.68 -3.90
N GLU A 129 17.32 20.86 -2.58
CA GLU A 129 16.95 19.82 -1.61
C GLU A 129 15.47 19.45 -1.72
N SER A 130 14.59 20.44 -1.82
CA SER A 130 13.15 20.20 -1.94
C SER A 130 12.76 19.50 -3.25
N ARG A 131 13.41 19.81 -4.38
CA ARG A 131 13.22 19.07 -5.63
C ARG A 131 13.68 17.62 -5.56
N VAL A 132 14.79 17.36 -4.88
CA VAL A 132 15.25 15.98 -4.64
C VAL A 132 14.24 15.25 -3.76
N LEU A 133 13.78 15.90 -2.69
CA LEU A 133 12.81 15.34 -1.76
C LEU A 133 11.49 15.01 -2.45
N GLU A 134 10.96 15.91 -3.28
CA GLU A 134 9.79 15.69 -4.13
C GLU A 134 9.96 14.46 -5.03
N ARG A 135 11.08 14.37 -5.76
CA ARG A 135 11.36 13.22 -6.64
C ARG A 135 11.46 11.91 -5.86
N VAL A 136 12.08 11.92 -4.68
CA VAL A 136 12.16 10.75 -3.80
C VAL A 136 10.76 10.34 -3.34
N VAL A 137 9.93 11.28 -2.90
CA VAL A 137 8.55 11.01 -2.49
C VAL A 137 7.73 10.42 -3.64
N ALA A 138 7.82 11.00 -4.84
CA ALA A 138 7.13 10.49 -6.03
C ALA A 138 7.58 9.08 -6.43
N THR A 139 8.89 8.81 -6.34
CA THR A 139 9.47 7.49 -6.64
C THR A 139 9.01 6.45 -5.62
N LEU A 140 9.14 6.75 -4.33
CA LEU A 140 8.70 5.87 -3.26
C LEU A 140 7.19 5.62 -3.31
N GLY A 141 6.38 6.64 -3.63
CA GLY A 141 4.94 6.50 -3.80
C GLY A 141 4.58 5.57 -4.96
N SER A 142 5.36 5.61 -6.05
CA SER A 142 5.21 4.68 -7.18
C SER A 142 5.56 3.24 -6.80
N ILE A 143 6.68 3.04 -6.11
CA ILE A 143 7.08 1.72 -5.60
C ILE A 143 6.02 1.19 -4.65
N ASN A 144 5.54 2.00 -3.71
CA ASN A 144 4.51 1.62 -2.75
C ASN A 144 3.22 1.18 -3.46
N THR A 145 2.74 1.98 -4.43
CA THR A 145 1.53 1.68 -5.20
C THR A 145 1.65 0.37 -5.96
N LEU A 146 2.75 0.18 -6.69
CA LEU A 146 2.99 -1.05 -7.47
C LEU A 146 3.08 -2.28 -6.55
N THR A 147 3.74 -2.12 -5.41
CA THR A 147 3.85 -3.16 -4.38
C THR A 147 2.47 -3.52 -3.83
N ASN A 148 1.62 -2.54 -3.54
CA ASN A 148 0.24 -2.76 -3.08
C ASN A 148 -0.61 -3.52 -4.10
N VAL A 149 -0.46 -3.21 -5.39
CA VAL A 149 -1.10 -3.98 -6.47
C VAL A 149 -0.57 -5.43 -6.51
N GLY A 150 0.75 -5.63 -6.30
CA GLY A 150 1.35 -6.96 -6.18
C GLY A 150 0.82 -7.77 -4.98
N ILE A 151 0.61 -7.12 -3.84
CA ILE A 151 -0.02 -7.71 -2.65
C ILE A 151 -1.45 -8.16 -2.97
N LEU A 152 -2.23 -7.33 -3.67
CA LEU A 152 -3.58 -7.68 -4.10
C LEU A 152 -3.57 -8.91 -5.00
N GLY A 153 -2.70 -8.92 -6.02
CA GLY A 153 -2.55 -10.05 -6.94
C GLY A 153 -2.18 -11.34 -6.22
N THR A 154 -1.22 -11.30 -5.30
CA THR A 154 -0.80 -12.48 -4.53
C THR A 154 -1.88 -12.95 -3.56
N THR A 155 -2.64 -12.03 -2.97
CA THR A 155 -3.80 -12.37 -2.13
C THR A 155 -4.85 -13.13 -2.94
N ALA A 156 -5.15 -12.67 -4.16
CA ALA A 156 -6.10 -13.36 -5.05
C ALA A 156 -5.60 -14.77 -5.44
N VAL A 157 -4.31 -14.92 -5.78
CA VAL A 157 -3.74 -16.23 -6.14
C VAL A 157 -3.78 -17.20 -4.96
N LEU A 158 -3.40 -16.75 -3.75
CA LEU A 158 -3.46 -17.58 -2.53
C LEU A 158 -4.90 -18.02 -2.21
N ALA A 159 -5.89 -17.12 -2.37
CA ALA A 159 -7.30 -17.46 -2.18
C ALA A 159 -7.78 -18.54 -3.17
N MET A 160 -7.34 -18.46 -4.43
CA MET A 160 -7.63 -19.49 -5.44
C MET A 160 -6.97 -20.84 -5.11
N GLU A 161 -5.73 -20.85 -4.63
CA GLU A 161 -5.04 -22.09 -4.23
C GLU A 161 -5.72 -22.78 -3.04
N GLY A 162 -6.15 -22.01 -2.04
CA GLY A 162 -6.91 -22.54 -0.90
C GLY A 162 -8.20 -23.23 -1.35
N THR A 163 -8.91 -22.64 -2.32
CA THR A 163 -10.16 -23.20 -2.86
C THR A 163 -9.92 -24.51 -3.62
N LYS A 164 -8.84 -24.60 -4.41
CA LYS A 164 -8.47 -25.82 -5.14
C LYS A 164 -8.12 -26.97 -4.19
N SER A 165 -7.38 -26.68 -3.12
CA SER A 165 -6.99 -27.67 -2.10
C SER A 165 -8.21 -28.28 -1.40
N VAL A 166 -9.21 -27.45 -1.04
CA VAL A 166 -10.46 -27.94 -0.42
C VAL A 166 -11.27 -28.83 -1.37
N LYS A 167 -11.35 -28.48 -2.67
CA LYS A 167 -12.02 -29.31 -3.67
C LYS A 167 -11.31 -30.66 -3.86
N GLY A 168 -9.98 -30.65 -3.97
CA GLY A 168 -9.18 -31.88 -4.08
C GLY A 168 -9.34 -32.81 -2.87
N ALA A 169 -9.33 -32.25 -1.65
CA ALA A 169 -9.55 -33.03 -0.43
C ALA A 169 -10.97 -33.63 -0.35
N LYS A 170 -11.99 -32.91 -0.81
CA LYS A 170 -13.37 -33.43 -0.89
C LYS A 170 -13.53 -34.52 -1.96
N SER A 171 -12.81 -34.43 -3.08
CA SER A 171 -12.80 -35.47 -4.11
C SER A 171 -12.05 -36.72 -3.66
N ALA A 172 -10.90 -36.57 -2.98
CA ALA A 172 -10.15 -37.69 -2.43
C ALA A 172 -10.93 -38.47 -1.36
N LYS A 173 -11.77 -37.79 -0.58
CA LYS A 173 -12.64 -38.42 0.43
C LYS A 173 -13.88 -39.12 -0.16
N LYS A 174 -14.12 -38.99 -1.47
CA LYS A 174 -15.24 -39.62 -2.20
C LYS A 174 -14.81 -40.77 -3.11
N LEU A 175 -13.52 -41.08 -3.18
CA LEU A 175 -13.02 -42.26 -3.87
C LEU A 175 -12.97 -43.42 -2.85
N PRO A 176 -13.53 -44.60 -3.18
CA PRO A 176 -13.61 -45.75 -2.29
C PRO A 176 -12.24 -46.36 -1.95
#